data_AF-A0A7R9B2E3-F1
#
_entry.id   AF-A0A7R9B2E3-F1
#
_cell.length_a   1.000
_cell.length_b   1.000
_cell.length_c   1.000
_cell.angle_alpha   90.00
_cell.angle_beta   90.00
_cell.angle_gamma   90.00
#
_symmetry.space_group_name_H-M   'P 1'
#
loop_
_entity.id
_entity.type
_entity.pdbx_description
1 polymer ?
#
loop_
_entity_poly.entity_id
_entity_poly.type
_entity_poly.pdbx_seq_one_letter_code
_entity_poly.pdbx_strand_id
1 'polypeptide(L)'
;ALEGSGLRKTDPRLEQVMKLLDDFSREPQRENDGSTSPLSVRLNPEVFKEIISPNVRLISQAFTNQLIVPDFTEFCDQIKMFYDKCKTNQDGKVNSAGLIISVGYPVASYIPQLAKMTPSYWGVSVCTIDGQRCSFGDTNIPFTLQSCSKPLTYAIALEELGNEKVHTYVGQEPSGRMFNELVLDSQSNNVLIELVVSSLQRMAGGESIEFNNAVFMSERDHADRNYALGFLMSEYKCFPKGSTLQECMDFYFQVDWDGALEFLFGCSPQCWVASLVSILFVREQSI
;
A
#
# COMPACT_ATOMS: atom_id res chain seq x y z
N ALA A 1 -23.07 9.55 14.16
CA ALA A 1 -22.42 10.86 14.39
C ALA A 1 -20.93 10.79 14.09
N LEU A 2 -20.10 10.17 14.94
CA LEU A 2 -18.64 10.09 14.72
C LEU A 2 -18.25 9.51 13.33
N GLU A 3 -18.91 8.45 12.88
CA GLU A 3 -18.70 7.87 11.53
C GLU A 3 -19.00 8.85 10.38
N GLY A 4 -19.87 9.85 10.59
CA GLY A 4 -20.17 10.90 9.60
C GLY A 4 -19.03 11.91 9.42
N SER A 5 -18.09 11.98 10.37
CA SER A 5 -16.82 12.71 10.20
C SER A 5 -15.78 11.93 9.38
N GLY A 6 -16.06 10.67 9.04
CA GLY A 6 -15.16 9.76 8.34
C GLY A 6 -14.26 8.89 9.24
N LEU A 7 -14.23 9.14 10.56
CA LEU A 7 -13.49 8.30 11.50
C LEU A 7 -14.21 6.95 11.71
N ARG A 8 -13.48 5.84 11.55
CA ARG A 8 -14.00 4.48 11.75
C ARG A 8 -13.93 4.06 13.22
N LYS A 9 -14.83 3.17 13.67
CA LYS A 9 -14.77 2.57 15.01
C LYS A 9 -13.47 1.77 15.26
N THR A 10 -12.85 1.27 14.20
CA THR A 10 -11.59 0.52 14.22
C THR A 10 -10.34 1.41 14.13
N ASP A 11 -10.48 2.73 14.30
CA ASP A 11 -9.33 3.63 14.39
C ASP A 11 -8.53 3.34 15.67
N PRO A 12 -7.23 3.00 15.60
CA PRO A 12 -6.42 2.70 16.78
C PRO A 12 -6.41 3.84 17.81
N ARG A 13 -6.57 5.10 17.37
CA ARG A 13 -6.64 6.28 18.24
C ARG A 13 -7.96 6.38 19.01
N LEU A 14 -8.94 5.51 18.74
CA LEU A 14 -10.22 5.42 19.44
C LEU A 14 -10.38 4.12 20.25
N GLU A 15 -9.41 3.20 20.19
CA GLU A 15 -9.49 1.88 20.82
C GLU A 15 -9.87 1.94 22.31
N GLN A 16 -9.23 2.85 23.07
CA GLN A 16 -9.50 3.02 24.50
C GLN A 16 -10.93 3.51 24.77
N VAL A 17 -11.45 4.44 23.96
CA VAL A 17 -12.83 4.95 24.08
C VAL A 17 -13.84 3.86 23.73
N MET A 18 -13.59 3.09 22.67
CA MET A 18 -14.45 1.98 22.26
C MET A 18 -14.48 0.89 23.32
N LYS A 19 -13.33 0.55 23.93
CA LYS A 19 -13.24 -0.41 25.03
C LYS A 19 -14.03 0.05 26.27
N LEU A 20 -13.88 1.30 26.70
CA LEU A 20 -14.64 1.85 27.82
C LEU A 20 -16.15 1.85 27.55
N LEU A 21 -16.56 2.13 26.31
CA LEU A 21 -17.96 2.06 25.90
C LEU A 21 -18.50 0.62 25.91
N ASP A 22 -17.71 -0.35 25.45
CA ASP A 22 -18.04 -1.78 25.48
C ASP A 22 -18.14 -2.32 26.92
N ASP A 23 -17.19 -1.96 27.79
CA ASP A 23 -17.18 -2.36 29.20
C ASP A 23 -18.40 -1.79 29.93
N PHE A 24 -18.72 -0.50 29.75
CA PHE A 24 -19.94 0.12 30.31
C PHE A 24 -21.23 -0.50 29.76
N SER A 25 -21.26 -0.87 28.48
CA SER A 25 -22.42 -1.52 27.85
C SER A 25 -22.67 -2.94 28.36
N ARG A 26 -21.68 -3.57 28.99
CA ARG A 26 -21.76 -4.91 29.59
C ARG A 26 -22.10 -4.88 31.08
N GLU A 27 -22.04 -3.73 31.74
CA GLU A 27 -22.46 -3.62 33.14
C GLU A 27 -23.98 -3.84 33.27
N PRO A 28 -24.44 -4.64 34.25
CA PRO A 28 -25.87 -4.90 34.45
C PRO A 28 -26.57 -3.63 34.94
N GLN A 29 -27.20 -2.91 34.02
CA GLN A 29 -28.01 -1.72 34.26
C GLN A 29 -29.04 -2.00 35.37
N ARG A 30 -28.94 -1.28 36.50
CA ARG A 30 -29.87 -1.43 37.62
C ARG A 30 -31.19 -0.71 37.33
N GLU A 31 -32.15 -1.52 36.91
CA GLU A 31 -33.61 -1.32 36.92
C GLU A 31 -34.28 -0.35 35.93
N ASN A 32 -35.38 -0.86 35.35
CA ASN A 32 -36.62 -0.18 34.97
C ASN A 32 -36.56 1.05 34.03
N ASP A 33 -36.67 0.78 32.73
CA ASP A 33 -37.93 1.13 32.05
C ASP A 33 -38.29 0.10 30.97
N GLY A 34 -39.59 -0.15 30.79
CA GLY A 34 -40.10 -1.08 29.79
C GLY A 34 -39.96 -0.52 28.38
N SER A 35 -39.59 -1.36 27.41
CA SER A 35 -39.46 -1.02 25.98
C SER A 35 -38.31 -0.07 25.60
N THR A 36 -37.06 -0.50 25.83
CA THR A 36 -35.97 -0.07 24.93
C THR A 36 -35.18 -1.25 24.39
N SER A 37 -34.82 -1.18 23.11
CA SER A 37 -34.11 -2.24 22.38
C SER A 37 -32.74 -2.52 23.02
N PRO A 38 -32.21 -3.76 23.00
CA PRO A 38 -30.94 -4.14 23.67
C PRO A 38 -29.67 -3.52 23.05
N LEU A 39 -29.80 -2.43 22.28
CA LEU A 39 -28.73 -1.73 21.56
C LEU A 39 -28.66 -0.23 21.89
N SER A 40 -29.55 0.30 22.73
CA SER A 40 -29.59 1.74 23.07
C SER A 40 -29.19 2.00 24.52
N VAL A 41 -27.89 1.90 24.80
CA VAL A 41 -27.31 2.36 26.07
C VAL A 41 -27.43 3.89 26.15
N ARG A 42 -28.07 4.41 27.20
CA ARG A 42 -28.14 5.86 27.46
C ARG A 42 -26.99 6.26 28.39
N LEU A 43 -26.08 7.08 27.88
CA LEU A 43 -24.99 7.65 28.67
C LEU A 43 -25.48 8.94 29.37
N ASN A 44 -25.16 9.10 30.65
CA ASN A 44 -25.28 10.40 31.32
C ASN A 44 -24.08 11.31 30.96
N PRO A 45 -24.16 12.64 31.16
CA PRO A 45 -23.07 13.56 30.80
C PRO A 45 -21.73 13.26 31.48
N GLU A 46 -21.77 12.78 32.72
CA GLU A 46 -20.60 12.48 33.54
C GLU A 46 -19.83 11.27 32.99
N VAL A 47 -20.51 10.14 32.81
CA VAL A 47 -19.96 8.92 32.20
C VAL A 47 -19.53 9.18 30.76
N PHE A 48 -20.29 9.95 29.98
CA PHE A 48 -19.87 10.34 28.62
C PHE A 48 -18.52 11.08 28.65
N LYS A 49 -18.35 12.04 29.58
CA LYS A 49 -17.10 12.78 29.76
C LYS A 49 -15.94 11.87 30.18
N GLU A 50 -16.17 10.89 31.05
CA GLU A 50 -15.17 9.89 31.45
C GLU A 50 -14.75 9.00 30.27
N ILE A 51 -15.73 8.45 29.53
CA ILE A 51 -15.49 7.59 28.35
C ILE A 51 -14.68 8.30 27.27
N ILE A 52 -15.01 9.55 26.91
CA ILE A 52 -14.29 10.27 25.84
C ILE A 52 -12.96 10.88 26.29
N SER A 53 -12.71 10.99 27.60
CA SER A 53 -11.55 11.69 28.17
C SER A 53 -10.20 11.33 27.51
N PRO A 54 -9.87 10.04 27.24
CA PRO A 54 -8.57 9.68 26.67
C PRO A 54 -8.30 10.27 25.29
N ASN A 55 -9.34 10.47 24.46
CA ASN A 55 -9.21 10.92 23.08
C ASN A 55 -10.09 12.14 22.77
N VAL A 56 -10.45 12.91 23.80
CA VAL A 56 -11.40 14.05 23.74
C VAL A 56 -11.01 15.09 22.70
N ARG A 57 -9.71 15.28 22.42
CA ARG A 57 -9.23 16.22 21.40
C ARG A 57 -9.63 15.80 19.98
N LEU A 58 -9.37 14.55 19.60
CA LEU A 58 -9.73 14.01 18.28
C LEU A 58 -11.25 14.01 18.10
N ILE A 59 -11.98 13.59 19.13
CA ILE A 59 -13.45 13.61 19.15
C ILE A 59 -13.97 15.04 19.00
N SER A 60 -13.44 16.01 19.75
CA SER A 60 -13.82 17.41 19.63
C SER A 60 -13.57 17.96 18.22
N GLN A 61 -12.41 17.68 17.63
CA GLN A 61 -12.10 18.10 16.25
C GLN A 61 -13.09 17.51 15.23
N ALA A 62 -13.45 16.23 15.38
CA ALA A 62 -14.43 15.55 14.55
C ALA A 62 -15.86 16.13 14.67
N PHE A 63 -16.28 16.54 15.87
CA PHE A 63 -17.59 17.14 16.12
C PHE A 63 -17.66 18.66 15.86
N THR A 64 -16.53 19.34 15.76
CA THR A 64 -16.43 20.79 15.47
C THR A 64 -16.02 21.09 14.03
N ASN A 65 -16.01 20.07 13.16
CA ASN A 65 -15.62 20.15 11.75
C ASN A 65 -14.20 20.73 11.54
N GLN A 66 -13.28 20.41 12.44
CA GLN A 66 -11.86 20.83 12.43
C GLN A 66 -10.91 19.75 11.86
N LEU A 67 -11.45 18.71 11.23
CA LEU A 67 -10.67 17.79 10.42
C LEU A 67 -10.41 18.40 9.03
N ILE A 68 -9.35 17.95 8.37
CA ILE A 68 -8.86 18.47 7.08
C ILE A 68 -9.91 18.47 5.96
N VAL A 69 -10.87 17.55 6.01
CA VAL A 69 -12.10 17.58 5.20
C VAL A 69 -13.29 17.79 6.14
N PRO A 70 -13.83 19.03 6.27
CA PRO A 70 -14.91 19.35 7.21
C PRO A 70 -16.22 18.61 6.92
N ASP A 71 -16.71 18.63 5.67
CA ASP A 71 -17.85 17.81 5.24
C ASP A 71 -17.33 16.56 4.51
N PHE A 72 -17.01 15.54 5.30
CA PHE A 72 -16.55 14.27 4.75
C PHE A 72 -17.65 13.50 4.02
N THR A 73 -18.94 13.77 4.32
CA THR A 73 -20.05 13.06 3.67
C THR A 73 -20.24 13.55 2.25
N GLU A 74 -20.30 14.86 2.03
CA GLU A 74 -20.35 15.45 0.68
C GLU A 74 -19.11 15.06 -0.14
N PHE A 75 -17.92 15.09 0.46
CA PHE A 75 -16.69 14.62 -0.18
C PHE A 75 -16.79 13.16 -0.63
N CYS A 76 -17.33 12.27 0.22
CA CYS A 76 -17.54 10.86 -0.15
C CYS A 76 -18.49 10.70 -1.33
N ASP A 77 -19.58 11.47 -1.39
CA ASP A 77 -20.53 11.43 -2.51
C ASP A 77 -19.90 11.90 -3.83
N GLN A 78 -19.01 12.91 -3.78
CA GLN A 78 -18.22 13.33 -4.96
C GLN A 78 -17.24 12.24 -5.42
N ILE A 79 -16.50 11.61 -4.51
CA ILE A 79 -15.60 10.47 -4.86
C ILE A 79 -16.40 9.30 -5.42
N LYS A 80 -17.58 9.01 -4.86
CA LYS A 80 -18.48 7.97 -5.35
C LYS A 80 -18.97 8.26 -6.78
N MET A 81 -19.35 9.51 -7.08
CA MET A 81 -19.71 9.92 -8.45
C MET A 81 -18.56 9.67 -9.45
N PHE A 82 -17.30 9.94 -9.07
CA PHE A 82 -16.15 9.61 -9.91
C PHE A 82 -15.93 8.10 -10.04
N TYR A 83 -16.05 7.35 -8.94
CA TYR A 83 -15.96 5.88 -8.96
C TYR A 83 -17.01 5.26 -9.90
N ASP A 84 -18.27 5.70 -9.83
CA ASP A 84 -19.37 5.19 -10.66
C ASP A 84 -19.16 5.56 -12.13
N LYS A 85 -18.70 6.79 -12.42
CA LYS A 85 -18.33 7.21 -13.78
C LYS A 85 -17.19 6.37 -14.35
N CYS A 86 -16.10 6.19 -13.61
CA CYS A 86 -14.95 5.39 -14.05
C CYS A 86 -15.30 3.90 -14.20
N LYS A 87 -16.21 3.36 -13.36
CA LYS A 87 -16.68 1.96 -13.43
C LYS A 87 -17.35 1.62 -14.77
N THR A 88 -17.92 2.60 -15.47
CA THR A 88 -18.52 2.39 -16.81
C THR A 88 -17.51 2.33 -17.95
N ASN A 89 -16.24 2.70 -17.72
CA ASN A 89 -15.19 2.47 -18.69
C ASN A 89 -14.99 0.95 -18.90
N GLN A 90 -14.61 0.55 -20.11
CA GLN A 90 -14.26 -0.83 -20.47
C GLN A 90 -13.02 -0.91 -21.38
N ASP A 91 -12.32 0.21 -21.58
CA ASP A 91 -11.14 0.31 -22.44
C ASP A 91 -9.96 -0.48 -21.85
N GLY A 92 -9.40 -1.41 -22.65
CA GLY A 92 -8.52 -2.47 -22.15
C GLY A 92 -7.19 -2.62 -22.91
N LYS A 93 -7.21 -3.20 -24.12
CA LYS A 93 -6.11 -3.10 -25.11
C LYS A 93 -6.66 -3.04 -26.52
N VAL A 94 -6.05 -2.16 -27.31
CA VAL A 94 -5.91 -2.33 -28.75
C VAL A 94 -4.83 -3.37 -29.05
N ASN A 95 -4.99 -4.12 -30.14
CA ASN A 95 -3.91 -4.95 -30.68
C ASN A 95 -2.77 -4.07 -31.27
N SER A 96 -1.69 -4.70 -31.74
CA SER A 96 -0.57 -4.02 -32.41
C SER A 96 -0.93 -3.26 -33.70
N ALA A 97 -2.20 -3.24 -34.09
CA ALA A 97 -2.76 -2.53 -35.24
C ALA A 97 -3.86 -1.52 -34.85
N GLY A 98 -4.06 -1.22 -33.56
CA GLY A 98 -5.02 -0.21 -33.09
C GLY A 98 -6.48 -0.65 -32.99
N LEU A 99 -6.77 -1.96 -33.11
CA LEU A 99 -8.14 -2.50 -33.10
C LEU A 99 -8.51 -3.14 -31.75
N ILE A 100 -9.70 -2.83 -31.23
CA ILE A 100 -10.30 -3.49 -30.06
C ILE A 100 -10.83 -4.86 -30.50
N ILE A 101 -10.38 -5.95 -29.84
CA ILE A 101 -10.81 -7.33 -30.18
C ILE A 101 -11.49 -8.06 -29.01
N SER A 102 -11.73 -7.42 -27.87
CA SER A 102 -12.43 -8.04 -26.73
C SER A 102 -13.24 -7.02 -25.94
N VAL A 103 -14.40 -7.45 -25.46
CA VAL A 103 -15.16 -6.73 -24.42
C VAL A 103 -14.67 -7.24 -23.07
N GLY A 104 -13.90 -6.42 -22.36
CA GLY A 104 -13.30 -6.77 -21.07
C GLY A 104 -11.78 -6.52 -21.02
N TYR A 105 -11.31 -6.07 -19.87
CA TYR A 105 -9.91 -5.64 -19.69
C TYR A 105 -8.91 -6.81 -19.81
N PRO A 106 -7.78 -6.62 -20.53
CA PRO A 106 -6.67 -7.54 -20.54
C PRO A 106 -5.88 -7.37 -19.25
N VAL A 107 -6.19 -8.23 -18.29
CA VAL A 107 -5.41 -8.40 -17.07
C VAL A 107 -3.95 -8.72 -17.43
N ALA A 108 -3.01 -8.25 -16.60
CA ALA A 108 -1.59 -8.55 -16.77
C ALA A 108 -1.38 -10.07 -16.89
N SER A 109 -0.87 -10.52 -18.04
CA SER A 109 -0.86 -11.94 -18.43
C SER A 109 0.52 -12.48 -18.76
N TYR A 110 1.58 -11.73 -18.42
CA TYR A 110 2.97 -12.14 -18.63
C TYR A 110 3.42 -13.18 -17.58
N ILE A 111 2.75 -13.23 -16.42
CA ILE A 111 2.82 -14.36 -15.47
C ILE A 111 1.42 -14.96 -15.19
N PRO A 112 1.31 -16.30 -14.97
CA PRO A 112 0.03 -16.99 -14.79
C PRO A 112 -0.81 -16.56 -13.57
N GLN A 113 -0.20 -15.94 -12.56
CA GLN A 113 -0.82 -15.59 -11.29
C GLN A 113 -1.64 -14.31 -11.45
N LEU A 114 -1.10 -13.32 -12.16
CA LEU A 114 -1.81 -12.10 -12.50
C LEU A 114 -2.98 -12.40 -13.46
N ALA A 115 -2.77 -13.27 -14.45
CA ALA A 115 -3.78 -13.67 -15.44
C ALA A 115 -5.07 -14.28 -14.85
N LYS A 116 -5.07 -14.66 -13.56
CA LYS A 116 -6.23 -15.20 -12.84
C LYS A 116 -7.13 -14.13 -12.22
N MET A 117 -6.70 -12.86 -12.17
CA MET A 117 -7.52 -11.78 -11.62
C MET A 117 -8.75 -11.53 -12.50
N THR A 118 -9.87 -11.14 -11.88
CA THR A 118 -11.11 -10.89 -12.62
C THR A 118 -11.06 -9.47 -13.21
N PRO A 119 -11.25 -9.28 -14.53
CA PRO A 119 -11.21 -7.96 -15.16
C PRO A 119 -12.23 -6.94 -14.60
N SER A 120 -13.31 -7.41 -13.97
CA SER A 120 -14.38 -6.56 -13.45
C SER A 120 -14.13 -5.97 -12.05
N TYR A 121 -13.01 -6.30 -11.40
CA TYR A 121 -12.69 -5.76 -10.09
C TYR A 121 -12.35 -4.26 -10.19
N TRP A 122 -13.06 -3.45 -9.42
CA TRP A 122 -12.85 -2.01 -9.38
C TRP A 122 -13.07 -1.50 -7.95
N GLY A 123 -12.01 -0.94 -7.36
CA GLY A 123 -12.01 -0.47 -5.98
C GLY A 123 -11.30 0.87 -5.84
N VAL A 124 -11.89 1.77 -5.05
CA VAL A 124 -11.31 3.07 -4.68
C VAL A 124 -11.37 3.21 -3.16
N SER A 125 -10.23 3.43 -2.52
CA SER A 125 -10.13 3.73 -1.08
C SER A 125 -9.43 5.07 -0.86
N VAL A 126 -9.93 5.83 0.11
CA VAL A 126 -9.36 7.12 0.52
C VAL A 126 -9.08 7.09 2.02
N CYS A 127 -7.94 7.66 2.42
CA CYS A 127 -7.57 7.93 3.80
C CYS A 127 -7.00 9.36 3.86
N THR A 128 -7.55 10.24 4.70
CA THR A 128 -6.99 11.59 4.91
C THR A 128 -5.89 11.58 5.96
N ILE A 129 -5.09 12.66 6.04
CA ILE A 129 -4.06 12.81 7.08
C ILE A 129 -4.61 12.79 8.51
N ASP A 130 -5.91 13.11 8.69
CA ASP A 130 -6.59 13.02 9.98
C ASP A 130 -7.22 11.65 10.25
N GLY A 131 -7.09 10.68 9.33
CA GLY A 131 -7.63 9.32 9.45
C GLY A 131 -9.09 9.17 9.02
N GLN A 132 -9.64 10.12 8.25
CA GLN A 132 -10.99 10.00 7.69
C GLN A 132 -10.95 9.02 6.50
N ARG A 133 -11.83 8.00 6.48
CA ARG A 133 -11.72 6.87 5.54
C ARG A 133 -13.02 6.49 4.85
N CYS A 134 -13.02 6.49 3.52
CA CYS A 134 -14.09 5.92 2.69
C CYS A 134 -13.55 4.93 1.65
N SER A 135 -14.41 4.00 1.23
CA SER A 135 -14.06 2.88 0.34
C SER A 135 -15.26 2.53 -0.54
N PHE A 136 -15.04 2.32 -1.83
CA PHE A 136 -16.07 2.01 -2.83
C PHE A 136 -15.63 0.86 -3.72
N GLY A 137 -16.51 -0.14 -3.90
CA GLY A 137 -16.24 -1.30 -4.74
C GLY A 137 -15.37 -2.36 -4.07
N ASP A 138 -14.50 -3.00 -4.85
CA ASP A 138 -13.78 -4.23 -4.51
C ASP A 138 -12.52 -3.99 -3.64
N THR A 139 -12.63 -3.10 -2.63
CA THR A 139 -11.46 -2.57 -1.87
C THR A 139 -10.81 -3.55 -0.90
N ASN A 140 -11.45 -4.68 -0.64
CA ASN A 140 -10.99 -5.69 0.33
C ASN A 140 -10.40 -6.92 -0.37
N ILE A 141 -10.24 -6.89 -1.70
CA ILE A 141 -9.58 -7.95 -2.46
C ILE A 141 -8.07 -7.69 -2.42
N PRO A 142 -7.24 -8.59 -1.85
CA PRO A 142 -5.80 -8.39 -1.80
C PRO A 142 -5.19 -8.53 -3.20
N PHE A 143 -4.26 -7.64 -3.54
CA PHE A 143 -3.47 -7.69 -4.76
C PHE A 143 -2.01 -7.31 -4.44
N THR A 144 -1.06 -7.76 -5.26
CA THR A 144 0.36 -7.43 -5.10
C THR A 144 0.62 -5.95 -5.40
N LEU A 145 1.43 -5.27 -4.59
CA LEU A 145 1.75 -3.84 -4.77
C LEU A 145 2.44 -3.52 -6.11
N GLN A 146 3.22 -4.46 -6.68
CA GLN A 146 3.92 -4.27 -7.95
C GLN A 146 4.82 -3.01 -7.88
N SER A 147 5.01 -2.30 -8.99
CA SER A 147 5.77 -1.04 -9.05
C SER A 147 5.35 0.04 -8.03
N CYS A 148 4.18 -0.06 -7.40
CA CYS A 148 3.77 0.88 -6.35
C CYS A 148 4.58 0.73 -5.04
N SER A 149 5.41 -0.31 -4.87
CA SER A 149 6.33 -0.41 -3.74
C SER A 149 7.58 0.48 -3.89
N LYS A 150 8.01 0.82 -5.13
CA LYS A 150 9.22 1.62 -5.43
C LYS A 150 9.34 2.95 -4.65
N PRO A 151 8.27 3.76 -4.47
CA PRO A 151 8.37 4.99 -3.68
C PRO A 151 8.49 4.72 -2.18
N LEU A 152 7.93 3.60 -1.71
CA LEU A 152 7.92 3.22 -0.29
C LEU A 152 9.28 2.64 0.13
N THR A 153 9.88 1.78 -0.69
CA THR A 153 11.25 1.29 -0.50
C THR A 153 12.26 2.44 -0.50
N TYR A 154 12.16 3.34 -1.48
CA TYR A 154 12.99 4.54 -1.55
C TYR A 154 12.85 5.42 -0.31
N ALA A 155 11.64 5.63 0.21
CA ALA A 155 11.42 6.37 1.45
C ALA A 155 12.09 5.69 2.66
N ILE A 156 12.00 4.36 2.77
CA ILE A 156 12.70 3.58 3.80
C ILE A 156 14.23 3.73 3.66
N ALA A 157 14.78 3.66 2.44
CA ALA A 157 16.22 3.89 2.22
C ALA A 157 16.66 5.31 2.62
N LEU A 158 15.83 6.33 2.37
CA LEU A 158 16.11 7.70 2.81
C LEU A 158 16.04 7.85 4.34
N GLU A 159 15.09 7.19 5.01
CA GLU A 159 14.93 7.18 6.47
C GLU A 159 16.15 6.52 7.15
N GLU A 160 16.59 5.36 6.64
CA GLU A 160 17.70 4.58 7.23
C GLU A 160 19.09 5.12 6.88
N LEU A 161 19.31 5.63 5.66
CA LEU A 161 20.65 5.91 5.12
C LEU A 161 20.96 7.41 4.95
N GLY A 162 19.92 8.25 4.96
CA GLY A 162 20.01 9.65 4.63
C GLY A 162 20.20 9.94 3.14
N ASN A 163 19.76 11.13 2.74
CA ASN A 163 19.76 11.62 1.36
C ASN A 163 21.13 11.51 0.66
N GLU A 164 22.21 11.88 1.34
CA GLU A 164 23.56 11.87 0.74
C GLU A 164 24.00 10.46 0.31
N LYS A 165 23.81 9.44 1.17
CA LYS A 165 24.27 8.08 0.89
C LYS A 165 23.45 7.47 -0.26
N VAL A 166 22.12 7.62 -0.24
CA VAL A 166 21.24 7.10 -1.31
C VAL A 166 21.58 7.69 -2.67
N HIS A 167 21.81 9.00 -2.74
CA HIS A 167 22.09 9.68 -4.02
C HIS A 167 23.53 9.53 -4.54
N THR A 168 24.42 8.83 -3.84
CA THR A 168 25.66 8.33 -4.47
C THR A 168 25.42 7.20 -5.47
N TYR A 169 24.27 6.51 -5.38
CA TYR A 169 23.87 5.40 -6.26
C TYR A 169 22.68 5.76 -7.16
N VAL A 170 21.79 6.66 -6.71
CA VAL A 170 20.49 6.96 -7.34
C VAL A 170 20.45 8.41 -7.83
N GLY A 171 20.23 8.62 -9.13
CA GLY A 171 19.98 9.96 -9.68
C GLY A 171 18.59 10.52 -9.31
N GLN A 172 18.37 11.81 -9.55
CA GLN A 172 17.12 12.52 -9.26
C GLN A 172 16.36 12.99 -10.53
N GLU A 173 16.79 12.56 -11.73
CA GLU A 173 16.32 13.10 -13.01
C GLU A 173 15.68 12.01 -13.92
N PRO A 174 14.48 12.24 -14.50
CA PRO A 174 13.80 11.25 -15.33
C PRO A 174 14.57 10.92 -16.62
N SER A 175 14.64 9.62 -16.99
CA SER A 175 15.59 9.10 -17.99
C SER A 175 15.09 9.06 -19.45
N GLY A 176 13.78 9.17 -19.69
CA GLY A 176 13.19 9.46 -21.00
C GLY A 176 13.30 8.40 -22.12
N ARG A 177 13.75 7.15 -21.90
CA ARG A 177 13.82 6.09 -22.94
C ARG A 177 13.54 4.66 -22.39
N MET A 178 13.10 3.75 -23.28
CA MET A 178 12.75 2.34 -23.00
C MET A 178 13.66 1.34 -23.77
N PHE A 179 13.91 0.14 -23.23
CA PHE A 179 14.82 -0.88 -23.81
C PHE A 179 14.59 -2.31 -23.26
N ASN A 180 14.83 -3.39 -24.05
CA ASN A 180 14.44 -4.80 -23.78
C ASN A 180 15.62 -5.83 -23.79
N GLU A 181 15.35 -7.07 -23.28
CA GLU A 181 16.09 -8.38 -23.41
C GLU A 181 17.46 -8.54 -22.63
N LEU A 182 17.91 -9.70 -22.07
CA LEU A 182 17.39 -11.07 -21.74
C LEU A 182 18.36 -11.81 -20.72
N VAL A 183 17.87 -12.73 -19.83
CA VAL A 183 18.58 -13.88 -19.10
C VAL A 183 19.57 -13.55 -17.91
N LEU A 184 19.77 -14.29 -16.78
CA LEU A 184 19.05 -15.32 -15.92
C LEU A 184 19.76 -15.59 -14.52
N ASP A 185 19.07 -16.29 -13.58
CA ASP A 185 19.46 -17.29 -12.50
C ASP A 185 20.52 -16.99 -11.37
N SER A 186 20.45 -17.43 -10.07
CA SER A 186 19.37 -17.45 -9.01
C SER A 186 19.87 -17.69 -7.53
N GLN A 187 19.14 -17.15 -6.51
CA GLN A 187 18.99 -17.47 -5.05
C GLN A 187 19.55 -16.50 -3.95
N SER A 188 18.72 -16.08 -2.97
CA SER A 188 19.12 -15.25 -1.79
C SER A 188 18.44 -15.55 -0.42
N ASN A 189 18.73 -14.71 0.59
CA ASN A 189 18.42 -14.86 2.03
C ASN A 189 17.38 -13.86 2.58
N ASN A 190 16.69 -14.24 3.68
CA ASN A 190 15.37 -13.71 4.10
C ASN A 190 15.30 -12.43 4.98
N VAL A 191 16.36 -11.97 5.65
CA VAL A 191 16.24 -10.99 6.78
C VAL A 191 15.68 -9.62 6.35
N LEU A 192 16.00 -9.18 5.13
CA LEU A 192 15.63 -7.85 4.62
C LEU A 192 14.10 -7.68 4.45
N ILE A 193 13.37 -8.77 4.22
CA ILE A 193 11.91 -8.73 4.01
C ILE A 193 11.21 -8.25 5.29
N GLU A 194 11.68 -8.67 6.46
CA GLU A 194 11.05 -8.36 7.75
C GLU A 194 11.10 -6.86 8.06
N LEU A 195 12.19 -6.16 7.70
CA LEU A 195 12.30 -4.70 7.83
C LEU A 195 11.33 -3.96 6.91
N VAL A 196 11.21 -4.41 5.65
CA VAL A 196 10.27 -3.80 4.69
C VAL A 196 8.83 -4.06 5.10
N VAL A 197 8.46 -5.31 5.41
CA VAL A 197 7.10 -5.67 5.82
C VAL A 197 6.69 -4.92 7.09
N SER A 198 7.55 -4.87 8.11
CA SER A 198 7.24 -4.11 9.34
C SER A 198 7.12 -2.61 9.09
N SER A 199 7.96 -2.03 8.23
CA SER A 199 7.86 -0.60 7.87
C SER A 199 6.62 -0.28 7.05
N LEU A 200 6.25 -1.14 6.10
CA LEU A 200 4.99 -1.01 5.36
C LEU A 200 3.78 -1.20 6.29
N GLN A 201 3.82 -2.12 7.25
CA GLN A 201 2.76 -2.29 8.26
C GLN A 201 2.61 -1.04 9.15
N ARG A 202 3.73 -0.38 9.53
CA ARG A 202 3.68 0.95 10.20
C ARG A 202 2.99 1.99 9.32
N MET A 203 3.36 2.09 8.03
CA MET A 203 2.74 3.02 7.08
C MET A 203 1.25 2.74 6.84
N ALA A 204 0.83 1.47 6.88
CA ALA A 204 -0.56 1.04 6.76
C ALA A 204 -1.36 1.17 8.07
N GLY A 205 -0.79 1.71 9.14
CA GLY A 205 -1.47 1.89 10.43
C GLY A 205 -1.76 0.58 11.17
N GLY A 206 -0.97 -0.47 10.92
CA GLY A 206 -1.14 -1.80 11.51
C GLY A 206 -2.06 -2.74 10.73
N GLU A 207 -2.57 -2.35 9.56
CA GLU A 207 -3.33 -3.26 8.69
C GLU A 207 -2.42 -4.36 8.10
N SER A 208 -3.01 -5.53 7.84
CA SER A 208 -2.29 -6.74 7.44
C SER A 208 -1.67 -6.61 6.04
N ILE A 209 -0.34 -6.76 5.97
CA ILE A 209 0.41 -6.87 4.72
C ILE A 209 0.98 -8.28 4.64
N GLU A 210 0.74 -8.93 3.51
CA GLU A 210 1.07 -10.34 3.25
C GLU A 210 2.03 -10.49 2.07
N PHE A 211 2.81 -11.57 2.06
CA PHE A 211 3.77 -11.89 1.01
C PHE A 211 3.23 -13.01 0.11
N ASN A 212 3.16 -12.77 -1.21
CA ASN A 212 2.61 -13.76 -2.15
C ASN A 212 3.71 -14.57 -2.86
N ASN A 213 4.21 -15.62 -2.18
CA ASN A 213 5.28 -16.47 -2.71
C ASN A 213 4.99 -17.08 -4.11
N ALA A 214 3.72 -17.28 -4.47
CA ALA A 214 3.37 -17.82 -5.78
C ALA A 214 3.63 -16.82 -6.92
N VAL A 215 3.47 -15.51 -6.68
CA VAL A 215 3.81 -14.46 -7.66
C VAL A 215 5.33 -14.23 -7.64
N PHE A 216 6.02 -14.46 -6.52
CA PHE A 216 7.47 -14.22 -6.36
C PHE A 216 8.28 -15.12 -7.29
N MET A 217 8.05 -16.42 -7.13
CA MET A 217 8.68 -17.42 -7.99
C MET A 217 8.35 -17.14 -9.46
N SER A 218 7.11 -16.74 -9.75
CA SER A 218 6.71 -16.48 -11.14
C SER A 218 7.36 -15.25 -11.76
N GLU A 219 7.47 -14.12 -11.07
CA GLU A 219 8.23 -12.97 -11.59
C GLU A 219 9.68 -13.37 -11.81
N ARG A 220 10.34 -13.89 -10.77
CA ARG A 220 11.76 -14.28 -10.81
C ARG A 220 12.07 -15.22 -11.98
N ASP A 221 11.23 -16.23 -12.20
CA ASP A 221 11.39 -17.22 -13.27
C ASP A 221 11.08 -16.65 -14.68
N HIS A 222 10.55 -15.43 -14.79
CA HIS A 222 10.27 -14.70 -16.05
C HIS A 222 11.00 -13.35 -16.16
N ALA A 223 11.92 -13.04 -15.24
CA ALA A 223 12.53 -11.72 -15.06
C ALA A 223 13.81 -11.48 -15.87
N ASP A 224 13.86 -11.99 -17.09
CA ASP A 224 15.03 -11.96 -17.97
C ASP A 224 15.66 -10.57 -18.16
N ARG A 225 14.81 -9.55 -18.39
CA ARG A 225 15.23 -8.15 -18.58
C ARG A 225 15.88 -7.57 -17.33
N ASN A 226 15.42 -8.00 -16.17
CA ASN A 226 15.84 -7.52 -14.87
C ASN A 226 17.23 -8.07 -14.52
N TYR A 227 17.47 -9.36 -14.79
CA TYR A 227 18.81 -9.95 -14.68
C TYR A 227 19.81 -9.29 -15.64
N ALA A 228 19.43 -9.04 -16.90
CA ALA A 228 20.31 -8.36 -17.86
C ALA A 228 20.74 -6.96 -17.38
N LEU A 229 19.80 -6.16 -16.84
CA LEU A 229 20.12 -4.88 -16.22
C LEU A 229 21.03 -5.04 -14.99
N GLY A 230 20.76 -6.05 -14.16
CA GLY A 230 21.58 -6.40 -13.00
C GLY A 230 23.04 -6.73 -13.35
N PHE A 231 23.28 -7.56 -14.37
CA PHE A 231 24.63 -7.84 -14.86
C PHE A 231 25.33 -6.58 -15.39
N LEU A 232 24.61 -5.73 -16.15
CA LEU A 232 25.14 -4.46 -16.66
C LEU A 232 25.56 -3.52 -15.50
N MET A 233 24.71 -3.39 -14.48
CA MET A 233 25.00 -2.63 -13.25
C MET A 233 26.20 -3.19 -12.48
N SER A 234 26.41 -4.51 -12.51
CA SER A 234 27.55 -5.15 -11.86
C SER A 234 28.87 -4.77 -12.53
N GLU A 235 28.92 -4.77 -13.85
CA GLU A 235 30.10 -4.37 -14.63
C GLU A 235 30.45 -2.89 -14.39
N TYR A 236 29.44 -2.01 -14.36
CA TYR A 236 29.62 -0.59 -14.04
C TYR A 236 29.82 -0.29 -12.55
N LYS A 237 29.86 -1.32 -11.68
CA LYS A 237 30.07 -1.19 -10.22
C LYS A 237 29.04 -0.29 -9.54
N CYS A 238 27.79 -0.35 -10.02
CA CYS A 238 26.66 0.39 -9.45
C CYS A 238 26.19 -0.18 -8.11
N PHE A 239 26.62 -1.40 -7.75
CA PHE A 239 26.36 -1.99 -6.44
C PHE A 239 27.50 -1.66 -5.44
N PRO A 240 27.17 -1.41 -4.15
CA PRO A 240 28.12 -1.33 -3.04
C PRO A 240 29.11 -2.49 -2.97
N LYS A 241 30.26 -2.21 -2.34
CA LYS A 241 31.31 -3.21 -2.15
C LYS A 241 30.83 -4.30 -1.19
N GLY A 242 30.94 -5.56 -1.60
CA GLY A 242 30.60 -6.72 -0.75
C GLY A 242 29.17 -7.25 -0.91
N SER A 243 28.33 -6.65 -1.75
CA SER A 243 27.07 -7.25 -2.19
C SER A 243 27.27 -8.16 -3.41
N THR A 244 26.54 -9.26 -3.50
CA THR A 244 26.43 -10.04 -4.75
C THR A 244 25.21 -9.62 -5.57
N LEU A 245 25.30 -9.73 -6.90
CA LEU A 245 24.16 -9.48 -7.79
C LEU A 245 22.96 -10.35 -7.42
N GLN A 246 23.20 -11.63 -7.13
CA GLN A 246 22.20 -12.63 -6.81
C GLN A 246 21.39 -12.25 -5.55
N GLU A 247 22.08 -11.88 -4.45
CA GLU A 247 21.43 -11.37 -3.23
C GLU A 247 20.52 -10.18 -3.53
N CYS A 248 20.99 -9.27 -4.39
CA CYS A 248 20.26 -8.06 -4.75
C CYS A 248 19.02 -8.34 -5.63
N MET A 249 19.14 -9.25 -6.61
CA MET A 249 18.06 -9.58 -7.54
C MET A 249 16.91 -10.31 -6.86
N ASP A 250 17.18 -11.32 -6.03
CA ASP A 250 16.11 -12.06 -5.36
C ASP A 250 15.39 -11.20 -4.31
N PHE A 251 16.09 -10.33 -3.56
CA PHE A 251 15.39 -9.40 -2.67
C PHE A 251 14.66 -8.29 -3.43
N TYR A 252 15.14 -7.89 -4.63
CA TYR A 252 14.36 -7.06 -5.54
C TYR A 252 13.01 -7.74 -5.82
N PHE A 253 12.99 -9.00 -6.27
CA PHE A 253 11.74 -9.72 -6.54
C PHE A 253 10.89 -10.00 -5.28
N GLN A 254 11.47 -9.96 -4.08
CA GLN A 254 10.73 -10.08 -2.81
C GLN A 254 10.01 -8.80 -2.38
N VAL A 255 10.26 -7.67 -3.03
CA VAL A 255 9.73 -6.35 -2.60
C VAL A 255 9.13 -5.55 -3.75
N ASP A 256 9.74 -5.62 -4.92
CA ASP A 256 9.38 -4.88 -6.12
C ASP A 256 9.10 -5.86 -7.25
N TRP A 257 7.83 -5.92 -7.61
CA TRP A 257 7.27 -7.15 -8.17
C TRP A 257 7.14 -7.16 -9.69
N ASP A 258 7.98 -6.37 -10.35
CA ASP A 258 7.62 -5.83 -11.65
C ASP A 258 8.60 -6.16 -12.77
N GLY A 259 8.27 -7.18 -13.56
CA GLY A 259 8.88 -7.46 -14.86
C GLY A 259 8.34 -6.63 -16.04
N ALA A 260 7.26 -5.84 -15.90
CA ALA A 260 6.46 -5.39 -17.06
C ALA A 260 5.90 -3.94 -17.08
N LEU A 261 5.79 -3.23 -15.95
CA LEU A 261 5.01 -1.98 -15.81
C LEU A 261 5.82 -0.70 -16.07
N GLU A 262 7.13 -0.78 -16.30
CA GLU A 262 7.94 0.34 -16.81
C GLU A 262 7.42 0.92 -18.14
N PHE A 263 6.70 0.11 -18.93
CA PHE A 263 6.14 0.50 -20.23
C PHE A 263 5.02 1.57 -20.17
N LEU A 264 4.44 1.85 -19.00
CA LEU A 264 3.29 2.76 -18.89
C LEU A 264 3.60 4.12 -18.26
N PHE A 265 4.65 4.25 -17.46
CA PHE A 265 4.92 5.49 -16.69
C PHE A 265 6.31 6.12 -16.91
N GLY A 266 7.17 5.53 -17.74
CA GLY A 266 8.51 6.08 -17.99
C GLY A 266 9.36 6.19 -16.72
N CYS A 267 9.16 5.24 -15.79
CA CYS A 267 9.97 5.13 -14.58
C CYS A 267 11.44 4.98 -14.98
N SER A 268 12.32 5.76 -14.36
CA SER A 268 13.73 5.74 -14.73
C SER A 268 14.45 4.54 -14.12
N PRO A 269 15.59 4.10 -14.69
CA PRO A 269 16.47 3.14 -14.03
C PRO A 269 16.85 3.56 -12.60
N GLN A 270 16.76 4.85 -12.25
CA GLN A 270 17.04 5.35 -10.91
C GLN A 270 15.95 4.92 -9.90
N CYS A 271 14.68 4.83 -10.30
CA CYS A 271 13.63 4.25 -9.44
C CYS A 271 13.86 2.76 -9.18
N TRP A 272 14.50 2.08 -10.14
CA TRP A 272 15.02 0.73 -9.99
C TRP A 272 16.17 0.69 -8.98
N VAL A 273 17.22 1.51 -9.17
CA VAL A 273 18.34 1.62 -8.23
C VAL A 273 17.87 2.09 -6.84
N ALA A 274 16.76 2.82 -6.71
CA ALA A 274 16.19 3.25 -5.43
C ALA A 274 15.64 2.08 -4.61
N SER A 275 14.80 1.21 -5.22
CA SER A 275 14.43 -0.07 -4.61
C SER A 275 15.69 -0.88 -4.29
N LEU A 276 16.66 -0.90 -5.21
CA LEU A 276 17.94 -1.60 -5.08
C LEU A 276 18.83 -1.10 -3.93
N VAL A 277 18.84 0.20 -3.63
CA VAL A 277 19.63 0.78 -2.51
C VAL A 277 19.01 0.46 -1.15
N SER A 278 17.69 0.28 -1.11
CA SER A 278 16.98 -0.24 0.07
C SER A 278 17.43 -1.66 0.44
N ILE A 279 17.78 -2.47 -0.57
CA ILE A 279 18.28 -3.86 -0.43
C ILE A 279 19.64 -3.91 0.25
N LEU A 280 20.46 -2.88 0.00
CA LEU A 280 21.91 -3.02 0.06
C LEU A 280 22.52 -2.84 1.45
N PHE A 281 21.73 -2.47 2.47
CA PHE A 281 22.31 -1.87 3.68
C PHE A 281 22.26 -2.62 5.00
N VAL A 282 21.29 -3.49 5.27
CA VAL A 282 21.19 -4.16 6.61
C VAL A 282 22.41 -5.07 6.88
N ARG A 283 23.18 -5.44 5.84
CA ARG A 283 24.46 -6.14 5.99
C ARG A 283 25.57 -5.29 6.63
N GLU A 284 25.58 -3.96 6.47
CA GLU A 284 26.57 -3.07 7.13
C GLU A 284 26.18 -2.79 8.61
N GLN A 285 24.97 -3.17 9.03
CA GLN A 285 24.50 -3.15 10.44
C GLN A 285 24.58 -4.53 11.14
N SER A 286 24.95 -5.59 10.41
CA SER A 286 24.95 -7.00 10.88
C SER A 286 26.35 -7.64 10.93
N ILE A 287 27.41 -6.81 10.92
CA ILE A 287 28.83 -7.20 11.01
C ILE A 287 29.48 -6.39 12.14
#